data_AF-A0A979GQD0-F1
#
_entry.id   AF-A0A979GQD0-F1
#
_cell.length_a   1.000
_cell.length_b   1.000
_cell.length_c   1.000
_cell.angle_alpha   90.00
_cell.angle_beta   90.00
_cell.angle_gamma   90.00
#
_symmetry.space_group_name_H-M   'P 1'
#
loop_
_entity.id
_entity.type
_entity.pdbx_description
1 polymer ?
#
loop_
_entity_poly.entity_id
_entity_poly.type
_entity_poly.pdbx_seq_one_letter_code
_entity_poly.pdbx_strand_id
1 'polypeptide(L)'
;MKQHASSDRIKDLPAQSLVSQVSNALKEICLTTGLKVDEGTATEFSKMFNKFLLAHYSMLTPGEVSLAFTLNAANELPEKIELYGQNLTIEHAGKVLYQYMQKRKKLASKINEQRISMEEPQPTQEEIDMNDREFANEYYRKFLNKEFSSASLEYAWMVYDVLDKFNLVPLSPDDKKAIFQEAQAKRDSELGAPAIDREEKKNKLNMIDAYLNDQVPVQEQNLVKSYAKRIALLRLFDQWKQAGKHKIFNV
;
A
#
# COMPACT_ATOMS: atom_id res chain seq x y z
N MET A 1 -19.22 -32.24 -4.15
CA MET A 1 -18.46 -31.75 -5.31
C MET A 1 -18.00 -30.33 -5.01
N LYS A 2 -16.68 -30.10 -4.87
CA LYS A 2 -16.14 -28.74 -4.71
C LYS A 2 -16.20 -28.08 -6.08
N GLN A 3 -17.20 -27.22 -6.32
CA GLN A 3 -17.19 -26.37 -7.51
C GLN A 3 -16.00 -25.42 -7.35
N HIS A 4 -15.03 -25.52 -8.25
CA HIS A 4 -14.00 -24.51 -8.40
C HIS A 4 -14.70 -23.22 -8.80
N ALA A 5 -14.96 -22.36 -7.81
CA ALA A 5 -15.22 -20.95 -8.09
C ALA A 5 -14.00 -20.45 -8.87
N SER A 6 -14.25 -19.98 -10.10
CA SER A 6 -13.24 -19.30 -10.93
C SER A 6 -12.46 -18.34 -10.04
N SER A 7 -11.13 -18.54 -9.94
CA SER A 7 -10.25 -17.68 -9.12
C SER A 7 -10.03 -16.31 -9.75
N ASP A 8 -10.49 -16.12 -10.99
CA ASP A 8 -10.16 -14.98 -11.79
C ASP A 8 -11.03 -13.78 -11.42
N ARG A 9 -10.37 -12.65 -11.20
CA ARG A 9 -11.04 -11.39 -10.88
C ARG A 9 -11.72 -10.84 -12.12
N ILE A 10 -12.77 -10.05 -11.92
CA ILE A 10 -13.54 -9.42 -12.99
C ILE A 10 -12.66 -8.68 -14.00
N LYS A 11 -11.61 -7.98 -13.55
CA LYS A 11 -10.67 -7.26 -14.44
C LYS A 11 -9.81 -8.17 -15.32
N ASP A 12 -9.60 -9.42 -14.91
CA ASP A 12 -8.67 -10.36 -15.53
C ASP A 12 -9.42 -11.32 -16.49
N LEU A 13 -10.76 -11.26 -16.52
CA LEU A 13 -11.58 -12.11 -17.37
C LEU A 13 -11.62 -11.62 -18.83
N PRO A 14 -11.45 -12.52 -19.82
CA PRO A 14 -11.75 -12.21 -21.21
C PRO A 14 -13.20 -11.75 -21.38
N ALA A 15 -13.46 -10.79 -22.27
CA ALA A 15 -14.77 -10.14 -22.42
C ALA A 15 -15.95 -11.12 -22.56
N GLN A 16 -15.79 -12.20 -23.33
CA GLN A 16 -16.82 -13.22 -23.54
C GLN A 16 -17.10 -14.04 -22.26
N SER A 17 -16.05 -14.34 -21.49
CA SER A 17 -16.14 -15.06 -20.21
C SER A 17 -16.66 -14.18 -19.09
N LEU A 18 -16.35 -12.88 -19.11
CA LEU A 18 -16.87 -11.91 -18.17
C LEU A 18 -18.40 -11.82 -18.26
N VAL A 19 -18.93 -11.64 -19.47
CA VAL A 19 -20.38 -11.52 -19.69
C VAL A 19 -21.11 -12.77 -19.20
N SER A 20 -20.61 -13.97 -19.51
CA SER A 20 -21.26 -15.21 -19.09
C SER A 20 -21.18 -15.44 -17.58
N GLN A 21 -20.02 -15.23 -16.96
CA GLN A 21 -19.85 -15.46 -15.52
C GLN A 21 -20.61 -14.44 -14.67
N VAL A 22 -20.61 -13.16 -15.06
CA VAL A 22 -21.38 -12.14 -14.33
C VAL A 22 -22.89 -12.32 -14.54
N SER A 23 -23.33 -12.76 -15.72
CA SER A 23 -24.74 -13.11 -15.94
C SER A 23 -25.19 -14.29 -15.08
N ASN A 24 -24.30 -15.28 -14.85
CA ASN A 24 -24.58 -16.37 -13.92
C ASN A 24 -24.66 -15.89 -12.48
N ALA A 25 -23.73 -15.03 -12.04
CA ALA A 25 -23.80 -14.41 -10.72
C ALA A 25 -25.10 -13.61 -10.53
N LEU A 26 -25.53 -12.86 -11.55
CA LEU A 26 -26.81 -12.14 -11.52
C LEU A 26 -28.01 -13.07 -11.33
N LYS A 27 -28.05 -14.22 -12.03
CA LYS A 27 -29.10 -15.24 -11.83
C LYS A 27 -29.09 -15.79 -10.41
N GLU A 28 -27.92 -16.11 -9.87
CA GLU A 28 -27.77 -16.59 -8.50
C GLU A 28 -28.25 -15.57 -7.47
N ILE A 29 -27.96 -14.28 -7.69
CA ILE A 29 -28.44 -13.18 -6.86
C ILE A 29 -29.97 -13.15 -6.85
N CYS A 30 -30.61 -13.20 -8.02
CA CYS A 30 -32.06 -13.21 -8.12
C CYS A 30 -32.67 -14.43 -7.41
N LEU A 31 -32.08 -15.62 -7.58
CA LEU A 31 -32.54 -16.84 -6.91
C LEU A 31 -32.39 -16.77 -5.38
N THR A 32 -31.29 -16.21 -4.90
CA THR A 32 -30.97 -16.13 -3.46
C THR A 32 -31.81 -15.09 -2.75
N THR A 33 -32.07 -13.96 -3.40
CA THR A 33 -32.76 -12.82 -2.79
C THR A 33 -34.26 -12.77 -3.09
N GLY A 34 -34.73 -13.53 -4.09
CA GLY A 34 -36.09 -13.42 -4.61
C GLY A 34 -36.34 -12.15 -5.43
N LEU A 35 -35.30 -11.32 -5.64
CA LEU A 35 -35.39 -10.11 -6.44
C LEU A 35 -35.43 -10.45 -7.93
N LYS A 36 -36.16 -9.65 -8.69
CA LYS A 36 -36.34 -9.81 -10.13
C LYS A 36 -35.56 -8.74 -10.88
N VAL A 37 -35.18 -9.04 -12.10
CA VAL A 37 -34.81 -8.02 -13.08
C VAL A 37 -35.99 -7.87 -14.00
N ASP A 38 -36.42 -6.64 -14.27
CA ASP A 38 -37.53 -6.37 -15.19
C ASP A 38 -37.21 -6.95 -16.57
N GLU A 39 -38.09 -7.83 -17.08
CA GLU A 39 -37.91 -8.53 -18.34
C GLU A 39 -37.75 -7.57 -19.51
N GLY A 40 -38.44 -6.42 -19.49
CA GLY A 40 -38.35 -5.40 -20.53
C GLY A 40 -37.01 -4.68 -20.60
N THR A 41 -36.20 -4.74 -19.53
CA THR A 41 -34.89 -4.08 -19.44
C THR A 41 -33.76 -5.03 -19.03
N ALA A 42 -34.00 -6.34 -19.04
CA ALA A 42 -33.06 -7.33 -18.50
C ALA A 42 -31.69 -7.30 -19.21
N THR A 43 -31.69 -7.05 -20.51
CA THR A 43 -30.46 -6.96 -21.31
C THR A 43 -29.67 -5.69 -20.95
N GLU A 44 -30.35 -4.55 -20.88
CA GLU A 44 -29.80 -3.24 -20.51
C GLU A 44 -29.28 -3.25 -19.08
N PHE A 45 -30.05 -3.82 -18.15
CA PHE A 45 -29.67 -4.00 -16.77
C PHE A 45 -28.42 -4.86 -16.65
N SER A 46 -28.36 -6.00 -17.35
CA SER A 46 -27.17 -6.87 -17.33
C SER A 46 -25.93 -6.14 -17.86
N LYS A 47 -26.07 -5.34 -18.93
CA LYS A 47 -24.98 -4.49 -19.44
C LYS A 47 -24.54 -3.43 -18.43
N MET A 48 -25.49 -2.76 -17.78
CA MET A 48 -25.20 -1.76 -16.74
C MET A 48 -24.52 -2.39 -15.52
N PHE A 49 -24.99 -3.55 -15.10
CA PHE A 49 -24.43 -4.30 -13.99
C PHE A 49 -22.99 -4.73 -14.27
N ASN A 50 -22.72 -5.26 -15.48
CA ASN A 50 -21.35 -5.58 -15.92
C ASN A 50 -20.43 -4.35 -15.88
N LYS A 51 -20.88 -3.21 -16.43
CA LYS A 51 -20.11 -1.95 -16.41
C LYS A 51 -19.86 -1.46 -14.99
N PHE A 52 -20.87 -1.52 -14.13
CA PHE A 52 -20.78 -1.11 -12.72
C PHE A 52 -19.74 -1.94 -11.97
N LEU A 53 -19.77 -3.27 -12.15
CA LEU A 53 -18.79 -4.17 -11.54
C LEU A 53 -17.37 -3.93 -12.06
N LEU A 54 -17.19 -3.74 -13.37
CA LEU A 54 -15.89 -3.39 -13.95
C LEU A 54 -15.35 -2.05 -13.44
N ALA A 55 -16.20 -1.05 -13.23
CA ALA A 55 -15.78 0.28 -12.81
C ALA A 55 -15.43 0.34 -11.31
N HIS A 56 -16.20 -0.35 -10.47
CA HIS A 56 -16.13 -0.15 -9.01
C HIS A 56 -15.68 -1.38 -8.22
N TYR A 57 -15.83 -2.59 -8.78
CA TYR A 57 -15.64 -3.85 -8.07
C TYR A 57 -14.80 -4.86 -8.86
N SER A 58 -13.93 -4.37 -9.74
CA SER A 58 -13.15 -5.18 -10.69
C SER A 58 -12.17 -6.18 -10.04
N MET A 59 -11.88 -5.97 -8.75
CA MET A 59 -11.02 -6.81 -7.92
C MET A 59 -11.75 -7.98 -7.25
N LEU A 60 -13.07 -8.06 -7.40
CA LEU A 60 -13.88 -9.20 -6.97
C LEU A 60 -13.91 -10.28 -8.07
N THR A 61 -14.11 -11.52 -7.68
CA THR A 61 -14.53 -12.58 -8.61
C THR A 61 -16.05 -12.58 -8.76
N PRO A 62 -16.62 -13.12 -9.86
CA PRO A 62 -18.07 -13.27 -10.00
C PRO A 62 -18.71 -14.06 -8.84
N GLY A 63 -18.01 -15.06 -8.32
CA GLY A 63 -18.46 -15.82 -7.14
C GLY A 63 -18.50 -14.99 -5.85
N GLU A 64 -17.54 -14.06 -5.66
CA GLU A 64 -17.58 -13.10 -4.55
C GLU A 64 -18.77 -12.14 -4.68
N VAL A 65 -19.17 -11.78 -5.90
CA VAL A 65 -20.36 -10.98 -6.14
C VAL A 65 -21.61 -11.73 -5.67
N SER A 66 -21.82 -12.99 -6.08
CA SER A 66 -22.95 -13.80 -5.58
C SER A 66 -22.92 -13.97 -4.06
N LEU A 67 -21.75 -14.28 -3.50
CA LEU A 67 -21.55 -14.48 -2.07
C LEU A 67 -21.95 -13.25 -1.25
N ALA A 68 -21.66 -12.03 -1.74
CA ALA A 68 -22.05 -10.80 -1.07
C ALA A 68 -23.58 -10.74 -0.79
N PHE A 69 -24.39 -11.17 -1.76
CA PHE A 69 -25.85 -11.20 -1.62
C PHE A 69 -26.32 -12.35 -0.73
N THR A 70 -25.67 -13.52 -0.78
CA THR A 70 -25.93 -14.61 0.16
C THR A 70 -25.67 -14.18 1.60
N LEU A 71 -24.57 -13.47 1.84
CA LEU A 71 -24.25 -12.93 3.18
C LEU A 71 -25.23 -11.85 3.61
N ASN A 72 -25.71 -11.00 2.69
CA ASN A 72 -26.77 -10.03 3.00
C ASN A 72 -28.09 -10.71 3.38
N ALA A 73 -28.49 -11.74 2.63
CA ALA A 73 -29.70 -12.52 2.88
C ALA A 73 -29.63 -13.27 4.22
N ALA A 74 -28.45 -13.77 4.58
CA ALA A 74 -28.17 -14.46 5.84
C ALA A 74 -27.95 -13.51 7.04
N ASN A 75 -28.06 -12.19 6.85
CA ASN A 75 -27.78 -11.20 7.91
C ASN A 75 -26.34 -11.25 8.46
N GLU A 76 -25.39 -11.69 7.63
CA GLU A 76 -23.99 -11.81 8.03
C GLU A 76 -23.13 -10.61 7.58
N LEU A 77 -23.70 -9.65 6.85
CA LEU A 77 -23.05 -8.37 6.61
C LEU A 77 -23.16 -7.45 7.84
N PRO A 78 -22.29 -6.43 7.97
CA PRO A 78 -22.31 -5.54 9.15
C PRO A 78 -23.66 -4.88 9.41
N GLU A 79 -24.42 -4.62 8.35
CA GLU A 79 -25.81 -4.17 8.42
C GLU A 79 -26.59 -4.83 7.28
N LYS A 80 -27.84 -5.22 7.55
CA LYS A 80 -28.73 -5.76 6.53
C LYS A 80 -29.12 -4.64 5.58
N ILE A 81 -28.76 -4.79 4.30
CA ILE A 81 -29.28 -3.89 3.28
C ILE A 81 -30.67 -4.38 2.90
N GLU A 82 -31.68 -3.69 3.40
CA GLU A 82 -33.06 -3.88 2.96
C GLU A 82 -33.29 -3.27 1.58
N LEU A 83 -34.17 -3.89 0.82
CA LEU A 83 -34.72 -3.31 -0.40
C LEU A 83 -36.23 -3.24 -0.26
N TYR A 84 -36.79 -2.05 -0.47
CA TYR A 84 -38.23 -1.86 -0.59
C TYR A 84 -38.60 -2.00 -2.08
N GLY A 85 -38.98 -3.21 -2.50
CA GLY A 85 -39.41 -3.50 -3.86
C GLY A 85 -39.15 -4.94 -4.30
N GLN A 86 -39.64 -5.30 -5.49
CA GLN A 86 -39.41 -6.63 -6.09
C GLN A 86 -38.22 -6.66 -7.06
N ASN A 87 -37.76 -5.50 -7.53
CA ASN A 87 -36.76 -5.41 -8.59
C ASN A 87 -35.38 -5.10 -8.05
N LEU A 88 -34.38 -5.86 -8.48
CA LEU A 88 -32.97 -5.59 -8.20
C LEU A 88 -32.56 -4.28 -8.87
N THR A 89 -31.94 -3.38 -8.10
CA THR A 89 -31.40 -2.12 -8.60
C THR A 89 -29.88 -2.09 -8.50
N ILE A 90 -29.23 -1.29 -9.37
CA ILE A 90 -27.77 -1.08 -9.30
C ILE A 90 -27.38 -0.44 -7.96
N GLU A 91 -28.21 0.46 -7.43
CA GLU A 91 -27.99 1.08 -6.12
C GLU A 91 -27.96 0.04 -5.00
N HIS A 92 -28.92 -0.89 -4.98
CA HIS A 92 -28.97 -1.96 -3.99
C HIS A 92 -27.76 -2.88 -4.10
N ALA A 93 -27.40 -3.26 -5.33
CA ALA A 93 -26.20 -4.03 -5.57
C ALA A 93 -24.94 -3.31 -5.05
N GLY A 94 -24.84 -2.00 -5.30
CA GLY A 94 -23.74 -1.18 -4.79
C GLY A 94 -23.66 -1.18 -3.27
N LYS A 95 -24.78 -1.01 -2.56
CA LYS A 95 -24.83 -1.02 -1.09
C LYS A 95 -24.40 -2.38 -0.51
N VAL A 96 -24.89 -3.48 -1.09
CA VAL A 96 -24.54 -4.85 -0.68
C VAL A 96 -23.05 -5.12 -0.89
N LEU A 97 -22.51 -4.81 -2.08
CA LEU A 97 -21.11 -5.04 -2.41
C LEU A 97 -20.16 -4.16 -1.58
N TYR A 98 -20.56 -2.94 -1.25
CA TYR A 98 -19.81 -2.08 -0.36
C TYR A 98 -19.69 -2.69 1.05
N GLN A 99 -20.81 -3.14 1.64
CA GLN A 99 -20.82 -3.81 2.94
C GLN A 99 -19.96 -5.09 2.93
N TYR A 100 -20.04 -5.87 1.84
CA TYR A 100 -19.18 -7.04 1.64
C TYR A 100 -17.70 -6.68 1.63
N MET A 101 -17.31 -5.63 0.90
CA MET A 101 -15.92 -5.14 0.88
C MET A 101 -15.43 -4.72 2.26
N GLN A 102 -16.27 -4.09 3.07
CA GLN A 102 -15.95 -3.75 4.45
C GLN A 102 -15.75 -5.00 5.32
N LYS A 103 -16.64 -6.01 5.19
CA LYS A 103 -16.48 -7.30 5.87
C LYS A 103 -15.20 -8.01 5.45
N ARG A 104 -14.89 -8.04 4.15
CA ARG A 104 -13.66 -8.62 3.59
C ARG A 104 -12.41 -7.95 4.15
N LYS A 105 -12.39 -6.61 4.22
CA LYS A 105 -11.28 -5.86 4.82
C LYS A 105 -11.11 -6.18 6.30
N LYS A 106 -12.20 -6.25 7.06
CA LYS A 106 -12.18 -6.64 8.49
C LYS A 106 -11.68 -8.07 8.68
N LEU A 107 -12.13 -9.02 7.84
CA LEU A 107 -11.67 -10.42 7.90
C LEU A 107 -10.20 -10.54 7.52
N ALA A 108 -9.73 -9.81 6.50
CA ALA A 108 -8.31 -9.77 6.17
C ALA A 108 -7.46 -9.21 7.32
N SER A 109 -7.94 -8.17 8.00
CA SER A 109 -7.30 -7.65 9.23
C SER A 109 -7.27 -8.71 10.32
N LYS A 110 -8.40 -9.37 10.59
CA LYS A 110 -8.48 -10.44 11.60
C LYS A 110 -7.60 -11.65 11.27
N ILE A 111 -7.50 -12.05 10.00
CA ILE A 111 -6.62 -13.14 9.58
C ILE A 111 -5.15 -12.72 9.74
N ASN A 112 -4.82 -11.46 9.46
CA ASN A 112 -3.49 -10.93 9.69
C ASN A 112 -3.17 -10.88 11.20
N GLU A 113 -4.10 -10.41 12.02
CA GLU A 113 -4.02 -10.39 13.48
C GLU A 113 -3.96 -11.81 14.08
N GLN A 114 -4.70 -12.78 13.51
CA GLN A 114 -4.70 -14.18 13.96
C GLN A 114 -3.43 -14.93 13.53
N ARG A 115 -2.87 -14.62 12.36
CA ARG A 115 -1.53 -15.10 11.95
C ARG A 115 -0.44 -14.57 12.88
N ILE A 116 -0.62 -13.38 13.46
CA ILE A 116 0.26 -12.85 14.50
C ILE A 116 0.04 -13.58 15.85
N SER A 117 -1.09 -14.29 16.05
CA SER A 117 -1.43 -15.01 17.30
C SER A 117 -1.22 -16.52 17.29
N MET A 118 -1.03 -17.15 16.12
CA MET A 118 -0.53 -18.53 16.05
C MET A 118 0.99 -18.45 16.10
N GLU A 119 1.60 -18.96 17.16
CA GLU A 119 3.05 -18.98 17.39
C GLU A 119 3.81 -19.64 16.22
N GLU A 120 4.08 -18.91 15.15
CA GLU A 120 5.41 -18.98 14.57
C GLU A 120 6.36 -18.47 15.67
N PRO A 121 7.46 -19.18 15.97
CA PRO A 121 8.44 -18.65 16.91
C PRO A 121 8.79 -17.24 16.43
N GLN A 122 8.40 -16.24 17.22
CA GLN A 122 8.82 -14.87 16.95
C GLN A 122 10.34 -14.93 16.87
N PRO A 123 10.94 -14.42 15.79
CA PRO A 123 12.39 -14.44 15.68
C PRO A 123 12.92 -13.80 16.95
N THR A 124 13.77 -14.53 17.64
CA THR A 124 14.45 -14.04 18.84
C THR A 124 15.13 -12.73 18.49
N GLN A 125 15.38 -11.87 19.48
CA GLN A 125 16.10 -10.62 19.23
C GLN A 125 17.45 -10.88 18.53
N GLU A 126 18.07 -12.02 18.82
CA GLU A 126 19.29 -12.49 18.17
C GLU A 126 19.09 -12.82 16.69
N GLU A 127 18.00 -13.52 16.31
CA GLU A 127 17.66 -13.79 14.91
C GLU A 127 17.30 -12.51 14.15
N ILE A 128 16.59 -11.57 14.79
CA ILE A 128 16.30 -10.25 14.22
C ILE A 128 17.61 -9.49 13.98
N ASP A 129 18.49 -9.45 14.98
CA ASP A 129 19.78 -8.76 14.88
C ASP A 129 20.69 -9.41 13.83
N MET A 130 20.65 -10.73 13.69
CA MET A 130 21.38 -11.46 12.65
C MET A 130 20.87 -11.09 11.25
N ASN A 131 19.55 -11.12 11.05
CA ASN A 131 18.91 -10.70 9.79
C ASN A 131 19.23 -9.25 9.43
N ASP A 132 19.19 -8.33 10.41
CA ASP A 132 19.57 -6.92 10.22
C ASP A 132 21.03 -6.79 9.74
N ARG A 133 21.96 -7.53 10.37
CA ARG A 133 23.38 -7.52 10.00
C ARG A 133 23.62 -8.12 8.61
N GLU A 134 22.96 -9.22 8.29
CA GLU A 134 23.03 -9.84 6.96
C GLU A 134 22.47 -8.91 5.88
N PHE A 135 21.32 -8.29 6.14
CA PHE A 135 20.73 -7.29 5.25
C PHE A 135 21.68 -6.12 4.98
N ALA A 136 22.30 -5.55 6.02
CA ALA A 136 23.27 -4.46 5.87
C ALA A 136 24.52 -4.90 5.10
N ASN A 137 25.06 -6.10 5.39
CA ASN A 137 26.21 -6.67 4.68
C ASN A 137 25.92 -6.88 3.20
N GLU A 138 24.77 -7.46 2.86
CA GLU A 138 24.37 -7.71 1.47
C GLU A 138 24.15 -6.41 0.71
N TYR A 139 23.52 -5.42 1.36
CA TYR A 139 23.35 -4.09 0.79
C TYR A 139 24.71 -3.41 0.52
N TYR A 140 25.68 -3.54 1.42
CA TYR A 140 27.03 -3.03 1.21
C TYR A 140 27.81 -3.79 0.14
N ARG A 141 27.68 -5.12 0.05
CA ARG A 141 28.25 -5.93 -1.03
C ARG A 141 27.76 -5.42 -2.40
N LYS A 142 26.45 -5.20 -2.53
CA LYS A 142 25.86 -4.65 -3.77
C LYS A 142 26.43 -3.27 -4.10
N PHE A 143 26.66 -2.41 -3.11
CA PHE A 143 27.32 -1.13 -3.30
C PHE A 143 28.75 -1.30 -3.83
N LEU A 144 29.56 -2.17 -3.22
CA LEU A 144 30.94 -2.43 -3.63
C LEU A 144 31.03 -2.96 -5.06
N ASN A 145 30.14 -3.89 -5.42
CA ASN A 145 30.07 -4.53 -6.73
C ASN A 145 29.40 -3.66 -7.82
N LYS A 146 28.95 -2.44 -7.49
CA LYS A 146 28.18 -1.57 -8.40
C LYS A 146 26.88 -2.20 -8.90
N GLU A 147 26.25 -3.05 -8.09
CA GLU A 147 24.93 -3.67 -8.32
C GLU A 147 23.77 -2.77 -7.82
N PHE A 148 24.06 -1.52 -7.42
CA PHE A 148 23.07 -0.57 -6.91
C PHE A 148 22.16 0.00 -8.01
N SER A 149 20.86 -0.23 -7.86
CA SER A 149 19.82 0.36 -8.69
C SER A 149 19.20 1.61 -8.03
N SER A 150 18.37 2.34 -8.79
CA SER A 150 17.53 3.42 -8.23
C SER A 150 16.63 2.91 -7.10
N ALA A 151 16.06 1.71 -7.25
CA ALA A 151 15.27 1.06 -6.21
C ALA A 151 16.10 0.75 -4.95
N SER A 152 17.39 0.43 -5.09
CA SER A 152 18.27 0.19 -3.93
C SER A 152 18.36 1.46 -3.07
N LEU A 153 18.52 2.62 -3.72
CA LEU A 153 18.64 3.92 -3.05
C LEU A 153 17.40 4.34 -2.24
N GLU A 154 16.22 3.82 -2.58
CA GLU A 154 14.98 4.06 -1.82
C GLU A 154 14.97 3.34 -0.47
N TYR A 155 15.72 2.24 -0.33
CA TYR A 155 15.86 1.48 0.92
C TYR A 155 17.08 1.90 1.76
N ALA A 156 17.86 2.88 1.30
CA ALA A 156 19.07 3.35 2.00
C ALA A 156 18.80 3.81 3.44
N TRP A 157 17.64 4.41 3.70
CA TRP A 157 17.30 4.87 5.05
C TRP A 157 17.13 3.71 6.03
N MET A 158 16.65 2.53 5.59
CA MET A 158 16.50 1.35 6.44
C MET A 158 17.86 0.82 6.88
N VAL A 159 18.82 0.79 5.96
CA VAL A 159 20.18 0.33 6.25
C VAL A 159 20.88 1.31 7.18
N TYR A 160 20.66 2.62 7.00
CA TYR A 160 21.16 3.62 7.95
C TYR A 160 20.63 3.35 9.37
N ASP A 161 19.34 3.07 9.54
CA ASP A 161 18.74 2.82 10.86
C ASP A 161 19.29 1.55 11.52
N VAL A 162 19.57 0.50 10.72
CA VAL A 162 20.27 -0.69 11.20
C VAL A 162 21.68 -0.34 11.69
N LEU A 163 22.44 0.47 10.96
CA LEU A 163 23.78 0.85 11.38
C LEU A 163 23.77 1.73 12.64
N ASP A 164 22.81 2.64 12.74
CA ASP A 164 22.62 3.50 13.92
C ASP A 164 22.25 2.67 15.15
N LYS A 165 21.37 1.67 15.01
CA LYS A 165 21.04 0.67 16.05
C LYS A 165 22.28 -0.02 16.62
N PHE A 166 23.27 -0.33 15.77
CA PHE A 166 24.53 -0.95 16.19
C PHE A 166 25.66 0.07 16.47
N ASN A 167 25.35 1.37 16.58
CA ASN A 167 26.30 2.46 16.84
C ASN A 167 27.46 2.55 15.82
N LEU A 168 27.20 2.18 14.56
CA LEU A 168 28.18 2.19 13.48
C LEU A 168 28.16 3.47 12.63
N VAL A 169 27.38 4.48 13.03
CA VAL A 169 27.29 5.77 12.35
C VAL A 169 28.05 6.84 13.14
N PRO A 170 29.34 7.08 12.85
CA PRO A 170 30.16 8.04 13.59
C PRO A 170 29.97 9.47 13.07
N LEU A 171 28.73 9.99 13.12
CA LEU A 171 28.44 11.36 12.68
C LEU A 171 28.34 12.32 13.86
N SER A 172 29.13 13.38 13.83
CA SER A 172 29.03 14.46 14.80
C SER A 172 27.72 15.25 14.62
N PRO A 173 27.26 16.02 15.63
CA PRO A 173 26.11 16.91 15.48
C PRO A 173 26.23 17.90 14.31
N ASP A 174 27.45 18.40 14.05
CA ASP A 174 27.71 19.33 12.95
C ASP A 174 27.63 18.64 11.58
N ASP A 175 28.11 17.40 11.47
CA ASP A 175 27.97 16.59 10.24
C ASP A 175 26.49 16.30 9.95
N LYS A 176 25.71 15.95 10.98
CA LYS A 176 24.27 15.70 10.84
C LYS A 176 23.55 16.96 10.35
N LYS A 177 23.91 18.13 10.88
CA LYS A 177 23.36 19.42 10.44
C LYS A 177 23.70 19.74 8.99
N ALA A 178 24.95 19.54 8.58
CA ALA A 178 25.39 19.76 7.20
C ALA A 178 24.69 18.81 6.21
N ILE A 179 24.57 17.52 6.56
CA ILE A 179 23.86 16.53 5.73
C ILE A 179 22.37 16.87 5.62
N PHE A 180 21.75 17.35 6.69
CA PHE A 180 20.35 17.76 6.67
C PHE A 180 20.12 18.96 5.75
N GLN A 181 21.00 19.97 5.79
CA GLN A 181 20.95 21.11 4.88
C GLN A 181 21.10 20.70 3.42
N GLU A 182 22.00 19.76 3.12
CA GLU A 182 22.15 19.20 1.77
C GLU A 182 20.91 18.42 1.32
N ALA A 183 20.32 17.62 2.21
CA ALA A 183 19.09 16.87 1.94
C ALA A 183 17.93 17.82 1.61
N GLN A 184 17.82 18.93 2.34
CA GLN A 184 16.82 19.96 2.10
C GLN A 184 17.04 20.66 0.74
N ALA A 185 18.28 21.03 0.42
CA ALA A 185 18.61 21.61 -0.89
C ALA A 185 18.32 20.64 -2.05
N LYS A 186 18.60 19.34 -1.88
CA LYS A 186 18.30 18.31 -2.87
C LYS A 186 16.79 18.16 -3.09
N ARG A 187 16.01 18.12 -2.00
CA ARG A 187 14.54 18.13 -2.05
C ARG A 187 14.00 19.36 -2.77
N ASP A 188 14.53 20.55 -2.45
CA ASP A 188 14.09 21.79 -3.08
C ASP A 188 14.44 21.84 -4.58
N SER A 189 15.55 21.23 -4.99
CA SER A 189 15.93 21.07 -6.40
C SER A 189 15.04 20.07 -7.15
N GLU A 190 14.62 18.97 -6.50
CA GLU A 190 13.73 17.97 -7.10
C GLU A 190 12.28 18.47 -7.24
N LEU A 191 11.90 19.51 -6.47
CA LEU A 191 10.56 20.13 -6.50
C LEU A 191 10.40 21.34 -7.45
N GLY A 192 11.39 21.68 -8.27
CA GLY A 192 11.34 22.90 -9.09
C GLY A 192 10.46 22.84 -10.34
N ALA A 193 9.22 23.37 -10.28
CA ALA A 193 8.57 24.17 -11.35
C ALA A 193 7.29 24.91 -10.85
N PRO A 194 6.97 26.17 -11.24
CA PRO A 194 7.78 27.25 -11.83
C PRO A 194 7.96 28.47 -10.87
N ALA A 195 8.58 29.55 -11.36
CA ALA A 195 8.99 30.75 -10.61
C ALA A 195 7.84 31.42 -9.82
N ILE A 196 8.11 31.61 -8.53
CA ILE A 196 7.16 32.06 -7.49
C ILE A 196 7.41 33.55 -7.20
N ASP A 197 6.33 34.34 -7.19
CA ASP A 197 6.31 35.81 -7.09
C ASP A 197 6.95 36.30 -5.76
N ARG A 198 7.42 37.56 -5.72
CA ARG A 198 8.03 38.23 -4.55
C ARG A 198 7.16 38.15 -3.30
N GLU A 199 5.85 38.08 -3.49
CA GLU A 199 4.85 37.95 -2.43
C GLU A 199 4.80 36.53 -1.83
N GLU A 200 4.95 35.49 -2.65
CA GLU A 200 5.10 34.13 -2.18
C GLU A 200 6.49 33.89 -1.55
N LYS A 201 7.54 34.60 -1.98
CA LYS A 201 8.85 34.59 -1.27
C LYS A 201 8.75 35.16 0.14
N LYS A 202 7.89 36.18 0.34
CA LYS A 202 7.56 36.75 1.66
C LYS A 202 6.74 35.76 2.51
N ASN A 203 5.78 35.05 1.89
CA ASN A 203 5.07 33.96 2.55
C ASN A 203 5.98 32.77 2.90
N LYS A 204 6.99 32.46 2.08
CA LYS A 204 7.99 31.42 2.35
C LYS A 204 8.91 31.78 3.53
N LEU A 205 9.28 33.05 3.67
CA LEU A 205 10.01 33.56 4.85
C LEU A 205 9.14 33.51 6.11
N ASN A 206 7.86 33.88 6.02
CA ASN A 206 6.90 33.73 7.12
C ASN A 206 6.65 32.25 7.47
N MET A 207 6.73 31.33 6.49
CA MET A 207 6.71 29.88 6.73
C MET A 207 7.99 29.35 7.38
N ILE A 208 9.15 29.96 7.13
CA ILE A 208 10.40 29.67 7.83
C ILE A 208 10.35 30.17 9.28
N ASP A 209 9.67 31.29 9.56
CA ASP A 209 9.40 31.74 10.94
C ASP A 209 8.34 30.85 11.64
N ALA A 210 7.41 30.26 10.88
CA ALA A 210 6.50 29.22 11.38
C ALA A 210 7.19 27.84 11.55
N TYR A 211 8.28 27.57 10.81
CA TYR A 211 9.13 26.37 10.89
C TYR A 211 9.79 26.21 12.26
N LEU A 212 10.01 27.33 12.97
CA LEU A 212 10.51 27.39 14.34
C LEU A 212 9.42 27.18 15.41
N ASN A 213 8.14 27.12 15.01
CA ASN A 213 6.98 27.09 15.91
C ASN A 213 6.08 25.82 15.75
N ASP A 214 6.65 24.70 15.28
CA ASP A 214 6.06 23.34 15.36
C ASP A 214 4.68 23.12 14.73
N GLN A 215 4.41 23.68 13.54
CA GLN A 215 3.20 23.35 12.77
C GLN A 215 3.50 22.94 11.31
N VAL A 216 3.96 21.70 11.10
CA VAL A 216 4.11 21.09 9.76
C VAL A 216 3.49 19.68 9.71
N PRO A 217 2.82 19.26 8.61
CA PRO A 217 2.28 17.91 8.42
C PRO A 217 3.38 16.82 8.42
N VAL A 218 3.15 15.73 9.17
CA VAL A 218 4.08 14.62 9.46
C VAL A 218 4.75 13.98 8.22
N GLN A 219 4.12 14.04 7.05
CA GLN A 219 4.57 13.36 5.83
C GLN A 219 5.78 14.03 5.16
N GLU A 220 5.90 15.37 5.22
CA GLU A 220 7.01 16.11 4.60
C GLU A 220 8.32 16.00 5.41
N GLN A 221 8.21 15.91 6.74
CA GLN A 221 9.37 15.74 7.62
C GLN A 221 10.07 14.39 7.40
N ASN A 222 9.30 13.33 7.13
CA ASN A 222 9.83 11.99 6.90
C ASN A 222 10.62 11.91 5.59
N LEU A 223 10.20 12.66 4.56
CA LEU A 223 10.87 12.66 3.25
C LEU A 223 12.28 13.27 3.33
N VAL A 224 12.42 14.46 3.94
CA VAL A 224 13.74 15.12 4.10
C VAL A 224 14.67 14.30 4.99
N LYS A 225 14.14 13.68 6.06
CA LYS A 225 14.90 12.76 6.90
C LYS A 225 15.40 11.54 6.12
N SER A 226 14.59 10.97 5.24
CA SER A 226 15.01 9.86 4.37
C SER A 226 16.13 10.27 3.40
N TYR A 227 16.07 11.47 2.80
CA TYR A 227 17.16 11.99 1.99
C TYR A 227 18.46 12.18 2.80
N ALA A 228 18.36 12.72 4.01
CA ALA A 228 19.51 12.91 4.90
C ALA A 228 20.17 11.57 5.25
N LYS A 229 19.38 10.56 5.65
CA LYS A 229 19.87 9.20 5.96
C LYS A 229 20.54 8.55 4.75
N ARG A 230 19.98 8.73 3.56
CA ARG A 230 20.58 8.23 2.31
C ARG A 230 21.93 8.87 2.02
N ILE A 231 22.03 10.20 2.11
CA ILE A 231 23.29 10.93 1.89
C ILE A 231 24.34 10.47 2.91
N ALA A 232 23.96 10.39 4.18
CA ALA A 232 24.83 9.93 5.25
C ALA A 232 25.35 8.50 5.02
N LEU A 233 24.47 7.57 4.66
CA LEU A 233 24.86 6.18 4.42
C LEU A 233 25.86 6.06 3.27
N LEU A 234 25.60 6.73 2.15
CA LEU A 234 26.47 6.65 0.98
C LEU A 234 27.87 7.19 1.28
N ARG A 235 27.96 8.31 2.02
CA ARG A 235 29.25 8.85 2.48
C ARG A 235 29.99 7.87 3.38
N LEU A 236 29.28 7.24 4.32
CA LEU A 236 29.86 6.23 5.21
C LEU A 236 30.36 5.00 4.44
N PHE A 237 29.61 4.56 3.44
CA PHE A 237 30.00 3.44 2.57
C PHE A 237 31.25 3.76 1.74
N ASP A 238 31.36 4.97 1.21
CA ASP A 238 32.54 5.44 0.51
C ASP A 238 33.76 5.48 1.44
N GLN A 239 33.61 5.98 2.68
CA GLN A 239 34.68 5.97 3.68
C GLN A 239 35.15 4.54 3.99
N TRP A 240 34.22 3.61 4.23
CA TRP A 240 34.55 2.21 4.50
C TRP A 240 35.21 1.52 3.31
N LYS A 241 34.76 1.83 2.09
CA LYS A 241 35.36 1.32 0.86
C LYS A 241 36.81 1.80 0.70
N GLN A 242 37.05 3.09 0.98
CA GLN A 242 38.40 3.67 0.96
C GLN A 242 39.31 3.07 2.03
N ALA A 243 38.74 2.72 3.19
CA ALA A 243 39.45 2.03 4.26
C ALA A 243 39.69 0.52 3.99
N GLY A 244 39.29 -0.01 2.82
CA GLY A 244 39.46 -1.42 2.47
C GLY A 244 38.51 -2.37 3.21
N LYS A 245 37.41 -1.87 3.78
CA LYS A 245 36.44 -2.69 4.50
C LYS A 245 35.58 -3.47 3.49
N HIS A 246 35.62 -4.80 3.56
CA HIS A 246 34.88 -5.68 2.64
C HIS A 246 33.53 -6.18 3.19
N LYS A 247 33.33 -6.12 4.51
CA LYS A 247 32.08 -6.47 5.21
C LYS A 247 31.85 -5.51 6.37
N ILE A 248 30.59 -5.18 6.67
CA ILE A 248 30.22 -4.28 7.77
C ILE A 248 30.32 -5.02 9.11
N PHE A 249 29.69 -6.20 9.17
CA PHE A 249 29.66 -7.07 10.34
C PHE A 249 30.38 -8.39 10.03
N ASN A 250 31.12 -8.89 11.01
CA ASN A 250 31.60 -10.28 11.02
C ASN A 250 30.47 -11.13 11.60
N VAL A 251 29.55 -11.51 10.71
CA VAL A 251 28.51 -12.52 10.98
C VAL A 251 29.07 -13.87 10.56
#